data_AF-A0A5J9VTN3-F1
#
_entry.id   AF-A0A5J9VTN3-F1
#
_cell.length_a   1.000
_cell.length_b   1.000
_cell.length_c   1.000
_cell.angle_alpha   90.00
_cell.angle_beta   90.00
_cell.angle_gamma   90.00
#
_symmetry.space_group_name_H-M   'P 1'
#
loop_
_entity.id
_entity.type
_entity.pdbx_description
1 polymer ?
#
loop_
_entity_poly.entity_id
_entity_poly.type
_entity_poly.pdbx_seq_one_letter_code
_entity_poly.pdbx_strand_id
1 'polypeptide(L)'
;MSPTAGVSVSTIAATATATECHMLKIDGLKRLRIMHPTGARLESCPFEAAGHTWRIRCYPDGAHGHAGFISLYLVLDDAAADAVAGDMHVEVKFSMVHQPGALGALWPAHSRSKTFIFSKHALPFPHGFPKFIPVEELEWSPGFFRDDGFAVRCDITVIGKAAEKDPVVQARDLKRLGVVCHCKDEMCKRHHSGAARGVMWFREAFVKFFLGCFQVYENSP
;
A
#
# COMPACT_ATOMS: atom_id res chain seq x y z
N MET A 1 42.69 29.39 -17.14
CA MET A 1 42.01 28.63 -16.08
C MET A 1 40.71 28.12 -16.66
N SER A 2 40.59 26.83 -16.92
CA SER A 2 39.34 26.26 -17.43
C SER A 2 38.31 26.23 -16.30
N PRO A 3 37.05 26.65 -16.52
CA PRO A 3 36.04 26.56 -15.48
C PRO A 3 35.79 25.07 -15.22
N THR A 4 36.10 24.63 -14.00
CA THR A 4 35.69 23.31 -13.52
C THR A 4 34.18 23.26 -13.62
N ALA A 5 33.65 22.40 -14.49
CA ALA A 5 32.21 22.26 -14.66
C ALA A 5 31.57 21.98 -13.30
N GLY A 6 30.67 22.86 -12.87
CA GLY A 6 29.95 22.70 -11.60
C GLY A 6 29.17 21.40 -11.62
N VAL A 7 29.38 20.54 -10.63
CA VAL A 7 28.61 19.31 -10.47
C VAL A 7 27.18 19.67 -10.08
N SER A 8 26.20 19.18 -10.83
CA SER A 8 24.78 19.28 -10.50
C SER A 8 24.27 17.90 -10.11
N VAL A 9 23.43 17.84 -9.08
CA VAL A 9 22.77 16.61 -8.64
C VAL A 9 21.26 16.81 -8.73
N SER A 10 20.55 15.75 -9.10
CA SER A 10 19.09 15.69 -9.06
C SER A 10 18.68 14.38 -8.42
N THR A 11 17.67 14.44 -7.57
CA THR A 11 17.14 13.28 -6.87
C THR A 11 15.80 12.86 -7.50
N ILE A 12 15.70 11.58 -7.83
CA ILE A 12 14.43 10.93 -8.19
C ILE A 12 14.00 10.10 -6.99
N ALA A 13 12.83 10.40 -6.45
CA ALA A 13 12.24 9.68 -5.33
C ALA A 13 10.88 9.11 -5.70
N ALA A 14 10.58 7.90 -5.21
CA ALA A 14 9.22 7.41 -5.18
C ALA A 14 8.46 8.13 -4.05
N THR A 15 7.28 8.66 -4.37
CA THR A 15 6.37 9.23 -3.38
C THR A 15 5.22 8.26 -3.15
N ALA A 16 4.65 8.27 -1.96
CA ALA A 16 3.51 7.43 -1.60
C ALA A 16 2.45 8.30 -0.95
N THR A 17 1.25 8.33 -1.55
CA THR A 17 0.07 8.94 -0.98
C THR A 17 -0.82 7.82 -0.47
N ALA A 18 -0.64 7.48 0.80
CA ALA A 18 -1.53 6.58 1.51
C ALA A 18 -2.69 7.39 2.08
N THR A 19 -3.89 6.89 1.91
CA THR A 19 -5.11 7.53 2.42
C THR A 19 -6.04 6.47 2.98
N GLU A 20 -7.11 6.96 3.61
CA GLU A 20 -8.07 6.25 4.43
C GLU A 20 -8.36 4.81 4.00
N CYS A 21 -8.40 3.90 4.98
CA CYS A 21 -8.74 2.52 4.76
C CYS A 21 -10.27 2.34 4.64
N HIS A 22 -10.71 1.48 3.73
CA HIS A 22 -12.12 1.11 3.62
C HIS A 22 -12.37 -0.26 4.25
N MET A 23 -13.46 -0.40 5.02
CA MET A 23 -13.89 -1.68 5.57
C MET A 23 -15.10 -2.21 4.83
N LEU A 24 -14.94 -3.38 4.20
CA LEU A 24 -16.04 -4.14 3.62
C LEU A 24 -16.50 -5.21 4.62
N LYS A 25 -17.74 -5.09 5.10
CA LYS A 25 -18.42 -6.13 5.89
C LYS A 25 -19.26 -7.01 4.96
N ILE A 26 -19.14 -8.32 5.10
CA ILE A 26 -20.02 -9.32 4.49
C ILE A 26 -20.83 -9.96 5.61
N ASP A 27 -22.15 -9.96 5.44
CA ASP A 27 -23.11 -10.48 6.42
C ASP A 27 -24.06 -11.46 5.70
N GLY A 28 -24.25 -12.65 6.26
CA GLY A 28 -25.03 -13.72 5.63
C GLY A 28 -24.31 -14.42 4.46
N LEU A 29 -23.03 -14.75 4.61
CA LEU A 29 -22.18 -15.36 3.58
C LEU A 29 -22.82 -16.59 2.94
N LYS A 30 -23.39 -17.51 3.73
CA LYS A 30 -24.04 -18.72 3.19
C LYS A 30 -25.20 -18.37 2.25
N ARG A 31 -26.04 -17.40 2.63
CA ARG A 31 -27.17 -16.94 1.80
C ARG A 31 -26.69 -16.25 0.54
N LEU A 32 -25.65 -15.41 0.65
CA LEU A 32 -25.04 -14.74 -0.49
C LEU A 32 -24.47 -15.75 -1.49
N ARG A 33 -23.82 -16.82 -1.04
CA ARG A 33 -23.30 -17.89 -1.91
C ARG A 33 -24.40 -18.69 -2.61
N ILE A 34 -25.57 -18.86 -2.00
CA ILE A 34 -26.73 -19.48 -2.65
C ILE A 34 -27.29 -18.57 -3.75
N MET A 35 -27.38 -17.26 -3.50
CA MET A 35 -27.91 -16.29 -4.47
C MET A 35 -26.93 -15.98 -5.60
N HIS A 36 -25.63 -16.08 -5.33
CA HIS A 36 -24.55 -15.72 -6.23
C HIS A 36 -23.63 -16.93 -6.42
N PRO A 37 -23.88 -17.79 -7.43
CA PRO A 37 -23.06 -18.97 -7.70
C PRO A 37 -21.63 -18.58 -8.08
N THR A 38 -20.71 -19.55 -8.11
CA THR A 38 -19.30 -19.36 -8.46
C THR A 38 -19.12 -18.45 -9.68
N GLY A 39 -18.25 -17.43 -9.56
CA GLY A 39 -18.03 -16.43 -10.60
C GLY A 39 -18.99 -15.23 -10.56
N ALA A 40 -20.07 -15.27 -9.79
CA ALA A 40 -20.88 -14.08 -9.48
C ALA A 40 -20.18 -13.21 -8.43
N ARG A 41 -20.36 -11.89 -8.54
CA ARG A 41 -19.67 -10.90 -7.72
C ARG A 41 -20.65 -10.07 -6.90
N LEU A 42 -20.20 -9.71 -5.71
CA LEU A 42 -20.76 -8.65 -4.88
C LEU A 42 -19.91 -7.40 -5.05
N GLU A 43 -20.53 -6.24 -5.06
CA GLU A 43 -19.83 -4.96 -5.12
C GLU A 43 -20.12 -4.13 -3.87
N SER A 44 -19.07 -3.54 -3.32
CA SER A 44 -19.21 -2.50 -2.30
C SER A 44 -19.92 -1.26 -2.88
N CYS A 45 -20.35 -0.38 -1.98
CA CYS A 45 -20.56 1.02 -2.35
C CYS A 45 -19.23 1.65 -2.84
N PRO A 46 -19.29 2.72 -3.64
CA PRO A 46 -18.11 3.53 -3.93
C PRO A 46 -17.51 4.10 -2.65
N PHE A 47 -16.20 4.27 -2.64
CA PHE A 47 -15.50 4.97 -1.57
C PHE A 47 -14.32 5.75 -2.13
N GLU A 48 -14.01 6.88 -1.51
CA GLU A 48 -12.90 7.75 -1.90
C GLU A 48 -11.62 7.31 -1.21
N ALA A 49 -10.54 7.16 -1.97
CA ALA A 49 -9.20 6.99 -1.45
C ALA A 49 -8.18 7.53 -2.46
N ALA A 50 -7.18 8.23 -1.97
CA ALA A 50 -6.03 8.75 -2.70
C ALA A 50 -6.41 9.66 -3.87
N GLY A 51 -7.54 10.37 -3.75
CA GLY A 51 -8.06 11.26 -4.78
C GLY A 51 -8.86 10.56 -5.89
N HIS A 52 -9.24 9.31 -5.69
CA HIS A 52 -9.97 8.50 -6.64
C HIS A 52 -11.15 7.77 -5.99
N THR A 53 -12.20 7.51 -6.77
CA THR A 53 -13.34 6.69 -6.37
C THR A 53 -13.07 5.21 -6.69
N TRP A 54 -13.27 4.34 -5.70
CA TRP A 54 -13.01 2.91 -5.80
C TRP A 54 -14.22 2.06 -5.42
N ARG A 55 -14.22 0.80 -5.89
CA ARG A 55 -15.08 -0.27 -5.37
C ARG A 55 -14.28 -1.54 -5.12
N ILE A 56 -14.73 -2.31 -4.13
CA ILE A 56 -14.28 -3.67 -3.91
C ILE A 56 -15.27 -4.63 -4.56
N ARG A 57 -14.76 -5.54 -5.38
CA ARG A 57 -15.49 -6.72 -5.87
C ARG A 57 -15.11 -7.93 -5.01
N CYS A 58 -16.10 -8.52 -4.37
CA CYS A 58 -15.97 -9.76 -3.62
C CYS A 58 -16.63 -10.89 -4.39
N TYR A 59 -15.95 -12.03 -4.52
CA TYR A 59 -16.50 -13.27 -5.05
C TYR A 59 -16.57 -14.26 -3.88
N PRO A 60 -17.75 -14.47 -3.29
CA PRO A 60 -17.93 -15.28 -2.08
C PRO A 60 -17.60 -16.77 -2.24
N ASP A 61 -17.58 -17.25 -3.48
CA ASP A 61 -17.19 -18.63 -3.83
C ASP A 61 -16.19 -18.63 -4.99
N GLY A 62 -15.43 -17.54 -5.13
CA GLY A 62 -14.33 -17.44 -6.07
C GLY A 62 -14.69 -16.87 -7.43
N ALA A 63 -13.72 -16.20 -8.04
CA ALA A 63 -13.79 -15.83 -9.46
C ALA A 63 -13.61 -17.08 -10.36
N HIS A 64 -13.83 -16.91 -11.67
CA HIS A 64 -13.75 -18.02 -12.64
C HIS A 64 -12.46 -18.84 -12.49
N GLY A 65 -12.59 -20.15 -12.28
CA GLY A 65 -11.45 -21.07 -12.05
C GLY A 65 -10.87 -21.07 -10.63
N HIS A 66 -11.52 -20.41 -9.67
CA HIS A 66 -11.05 -20.26 -8.29
C HIS A 66 -12.12 -20.61 -7.25
N ALA A 67 -13.00 -21.56 -7.56
CA ALA A 67 -14.01 -22.09 -6.64
C ALA A 67 -13.41 -22.50 -5.28
N GLY A 68 -14.17 -22.31 -4.20
CA GLY A 68 -13.72 -22.63 -2.85
C GLY A 68 -12.79 -21.60 -2.20
N PHE A 69 -12.56 -20.46 -2.84
CA PHE A 69 -11.84 -19.32 -2.25
C PHE A 69 -12.74 -18.10 -2.19
N ILE A 70 -12.54 -17.25 -1.18
CA ILE A 70 -12.94 -15.85 -1.31
C ILE A 70 -11.95 -15.17 -2.26
N SER A 71 -12.46 -14.53 -3.31
CA SER A 71 -11.65 -13.65 -4.16
C SER A 71 -12.01 -12.19 -3.93
N LEU A 72 -11.00 -11.33 -3.87
CA LEU A 72 -11.18 -9.88 -3.66
C LEU A 72 -10.42 -9.10 -4.72
N TYR A 73 -11.08 -8.08 -5.28
CA TYR A 73 -10.50 -7.20 -6.29
C TYR A 73 -10.85 -5.75 -6.00
N LEU A 74 -9.92 -4.86 -6.31
CA LEU A 74 -10.12 -3.43 -6.29
C LEU A 74 -10.39 -2.95 -7.72
N VAL A 75 -11.36 -2.05 -7.87
CA VAL A 75 -11.78 -1.50 -9.15
C VAL A 75 -11.83 0.02 -9.02
N LEU A 76 -11.28 0.71 -10.00
CA LEU A 76 -11.44 2.15 -10.14
C LEU A 76 -12.87 2.42 -10.65
N ASP A 77 -13.62 3.23 -9.90
CA ASP A 77 -15.02 3.61 -10.18
C ASP A 77 -15.12 5.11 -10.54
N ASP A 78 -14.06 5.69 -11.09
CA ASP A 78 -14.04 7.06 -11.58
C ASP A 78 -14.88 7.16 -12.86
N ALA A 79 -16.11 7.66 -12.73
CA ALA A 79 -16.99 7.98 -13.86
C ALA A 79 -16.51 9.22 -14.65
N ALA A 80 -15.61 10.02 -14.09
CA ALA A 80 -15.01 11.17 -14.76
C ALA A 80 -13.87 10.69 -15.68
N ALA A 81 -14.14 10.69 -16.99
CA ALA A 81 -13.25 10.19 -18.05
C ALA A 81 -11.83 10.81 -18.10
N ASP A 82 -11.53 11.80 -17.24
CA ASP A 82 -10.30 12.59 -17.25
C ASP A 82 -9.45 12.47 -15.96
N ALA A 83 -9.86 11.69 -14.95
CA ALA A 83 -9.18 11.66 -13.64
C ALA A 83 -7.80 10.98 -13.66
N VAL A 84 -7.57 10.02 -14.55
CA VAL A 84 -6.27 9.36 -14.70
C VAL A 84 -5.64 9.74 -16.04
N ALA A 85 -4.72 10.70 -15.99
CA ALA A 85 -3.99 11.19 -17.17
C ALA A 85 -3.01 10.16 -17.76
N GLY A 86 -2.72 9.05 -17.06
CA GLY A 86 -1.77 8.01 -17.48
C GLY A 86 -1.88 6.72 -16.66
N ASP A 87 -0.78 5.97 -16.55
CA ASP A 87 -0.72 4.77 -15.71
C ASP A 87 -0.59 5.17 -14.23
N MET A 88 -1.47 4.63 -13.39
CA MET A 88 -1.45 4.85 -11.94
C MET A 88 -0.97 3.58 -11.23
N HIS A 89 0.16 3.70 -10.52
CA HIS A 89 0.69 2.62 -9.69
C HIS A 89 0.03 2.64 -8.32
N VAL A 90 -0.66 1.56 -7.97
CA VAL A 90 -1.42 1.46 -6.72
C VAL A 90 -1.02 0.21 -5.97
N GLU A 91 -0.47 0.37 -4.78
CA GLU A 91 -0.36 -0.74 -3.84
C GLU A 91 -1.69 -0.95 -3.12
N VAL A 92 -2.22 -2.16 -3.27
CA VAL A 92 -3.46 -2.59 -2.65
C VAL A 92 -3.14 -3.65 -1.61
N LYS A 93 -3.62 -3.45 -0.38
CA LYS A 93 -3.56 -4.44 0.68
C LYS A 93 -4.96 -4.77 1.18
N PHE A 94 -5.32 -6.05 1.15
CA PHE A 94 -6.50 -6.56 1.86
C PHE A 94 -6.08 -7.30 3.11
N SER A 95 -6.73 -7.01 4.23
CA SER A 95 -6.48 -7.66 5.52
C SER A 95 -7.79 -8.12 6.14
N MET A 96 -7.85 -9.33 6.67
CA MET A 96 -8.99 -9.78 7.45
C MET A 96 -9.07 -8.99 8.75
N VAL A 97 -10.29 -8.59 9.14
CA VAL A 97 -10.53 -7.88 10.39
C VAL A 97 -10.86 -8.89 11.47
N HIS A 98 -10.13 -8.85 12.59
CA HIS A 98 -10.43 -9.68 13.74
C HIS A 98 -11.78 -9.31 14.33
N GLN A 99 -12.59 -10.33 14.59
CA GLN A 99 -13.82 -10.18 15.36
C GLN A 99 -13.47 -9.87 16.82
N PRO A 100 -14.20 -8.96 17.48
CA PRO A 100 -13.96 -8.62 18.87
C PRO A 100 -14.13 -9.85 19.79
N GLY A 101 -13.26 -9.95 20.80
CA GLY A 101 -13.25 -11.00 21.82
C GLY A 101 -11.94 -11.78 21.93
N ALA A 102 -11.77 -12.54 23.02
CA ALA A 102 -10.53 -13.23 23.36
C ALA A 102 -10.03 -14.20 22.26
N LEU A 103 -10.95 -14.87 21.55
CA LEU A 103 -10.60 -15.78 20.46
C LEU A 103 -10.07 -15.06 19.21
N GLY A 104 -10.50 -13.82 18.96
CA GLY A 104 -10.02 -13.02 17.83
C GLY A 104 -8.54 -12.62 17.98
N ALA A 105 -8.10 -12.37 19.20
CA ALA A 105 -6.70 -12.01 19.49
C ALA A 105 -5.72 -13.18 19.34
N LEU A 106 -6.22 -14.43 19.32
CA LEU A 106 -5.41 -15.64 19.21
C LEU A 106 -5.15 -16.06 17.76
N TRP A 107 -5.91 -15.51 16.81
CA TRP A 107 -5.79 -15.92 15.41
C TRP A 107 -4.70 -15.13 14.69
N PRO A 108 -3.84 -15.77 13.86
CA PRO A 108 -2.85 -15.05 13.09
C PRO A 108 -3.50 -14.08 12.11
N ALA A 109 -2.88 -12.90 11.95
CA ALA A 109 -3.32 -11.93 10.97
C ALA A 109 -3.25 -12.52 9.55
N HIS A 110 -4.33 -12.37 8.77
CA HIS A 110 -4.38 -12.77 7.37
C HIS A 110 -4.45 -11.54 6.48
N SER A 111 -3.42 -11.32 5.65
CA SER A 111 -3.42 -10.20 4.71
C SER A 111 -2.63 -10.54 3.44
N ARG A 112 -2.99 -9.88 2.33
CA ARG A 112 -2.25 -9.94 1.07
C ARG A 112 -2.11 -8.53 0.50
N SER A 113 -0.92 -8.19 0.02
CA SER A 113 -0.65 -6.94 -0.68
C SER A 113 0.03 -7.18 -2.03
N LYS A 114 -0.24 -6.28 -2.98
CA LYS A 114 0.40 -6.27 -4.29
C LYS A 114 0.23 -4.89 -4.93
N THR A 115 1.26 -4.44 -5.63
CA THR A 115 1.18 -3.27 -6.50
C THR A 115 0.58 -3.64 -7.85
N PHE A 116 -0.44 -2.91 -8.25
CA PHE A 116 -1.12 -3.02 -9.54
C PHE A 116 -0.93 -1.73 -10.33
N ILE A 117 -1.04 -1.84 -11.65
CA ILE A 117 -1.01 -0.70 -12.56
C ILE A 117 -2.43 -0.51 -13.06
N PHE A 118 -3.08 0.56 -12.63
CA PHE A 118 -4.39 0.95 -13.11
C PHE A 118 -4.18 1.88 -14.32
N SER A 119 -4.60 1.42 -15.49
CA SER A 119 -4.50 2.17 -16.74
C SER A 119 -5.84 2.16 -17.45
N LYS A 120 -6.26 3.32 -17.98
CA LYS A 120 -7.49 3.42 -18.78
C LYS A 120 -7.39 2.72 -20.14
N HIS A 121 -6.17 2.50 -20.63
CA HIS A 121 -5.90 1.96 -21.96
C HIS A 121 -5.51 0.47 -21.94
N ALA A 122 -5.26 -0.10 -20.76
CA ALA A 122 -4.94 -1.50 -20.64
C ALA A 122 -6.22 -2.36 -20.66
N LEU A 123 -6.10 -3.57 -21.23
CA LEU A 123 -7.13 -4.60 -21.05
C LEU A 123 -7.37 -4.79 -19.54
N PRO A 124 -8.64 -4.95 -19.11
CA PRO A 124 -8.97 -5.02 -17.69
C PRO A 124 -8.45 -6.32 -17.08
N PHE A 125 -7.19 -6.32 -16.67
CA PHE A 125 -6.67 -7.36 -15.81
C PHE A 125 -7.26 -7.15 -14.41
N PRO A 126 -7.71 -8.21 -13.74
CA PRO A 126 -8.35 -8.06 -12.45
C PRO A 126 -7.29 -7.73 -11.39
N HIS A 127 -7.41 -6.55 -10.77
CA HIS A 127 -6.47 -6.05 -9.75
C HIS A 127 -6.87 -6.56 -8.36
N GLY A 128 -6.33 -7.72 -7.99
CA GLY A 128 -6.66 -8.33 -6.70
C GLY A 128 -6.09 -9.71 -6.49
N PHE A 129 -6.76 -10.47 -5.63
CA PHE A 129 -6.33 -11.76 -5.12
C PHE A 129 -7.39 -12.82 -5.43
N PRO A 130 -7.24 -13.58 -6.53
CA PRO A 130 -8.17 -14.66 -6.88
C PRO A 130 -8.30 -15.73 -5.79
N LYS A 131 -7.23 -15.97 -5.05
CA LYS A 131 -7.18 -16.88 -3.90
C LYS A 131 -6.81 -16.08 -2.66
N PHE A 132 -7.73 -15.26 -2.14
CA PHE A 132 -7.44 -14.43 -0.98
C PHE A 132 -7.38 -15.29 0.29
N ILE A 133 -8.45 -16.03 0.59
CA ILE A 133 -8.51 -17.03 1.66
C ILE A 133 -9.39 -18.21 1.21
N PRO A 134 -9.02 -19.48 1.49
CA PRO A 134 -9.92 -20.61 1.31
C PRO A 134 -11.20 -20.41 2.13
N VAL A 135 -12.35 -20.78 1.56
CA VAL A 135 -13.64 -20.67 2.26
C VAL A 135 -13.65 -21.55 3.51
N GLU A 136 -13.13 -22.77 3.41
CA GLU A 136 -13.04 -23.70 4.55
C GLU A 136 -12.20 -23.11 5.69
N GLU A 137 -11.05 -22.51 5.37
CA GLU A 137 -10.18 -21.85 6.34
C GLU A 137 -10.87 -20.66 7.01
N LEU A 138 -11.58 -19.83 6.23
CA LEU A 138 -12.36 -18.72 6.76
C LEU A 138 -13.45 -19.21 7.73
N GLU A 139 -14.26 -20.18 7.31
CA GLU A 139 -15.38 -20.70 8.09
C GLU A 139 -14.92 -21.41 9.38
N TRP A 140 -13.73 -22.00 9.38
CA TRP A 140 -13.09 -22.60 10.57
C TRP A 140 -12.39 -21.59 11.47
N SER A 141 -12.27 -20.32 11.07
CA SER A 141 -11.55 -19.29 11.81
C SER A 141 -12.50 -18.46 12.69
N PRO A 142 -12.74 -18.80 13.97
CA PRO A 142 -13.64 -18.03 14.85
C PRO A 142 -13.14 -16.61 15.14
N GLY A 143 -11.86 -16.34 14.85
CA GLY A 143 -11.27 -15.00 14.93
C GLY A 143 -11.64 -14.08 13.77
N PHE A 144 -12.09 -14.63 12.63
CA PHE A 144 -12.43 -13.86 11.43
C PHE A 144 -13.89 -14.00 11.02
N PHE A 145 -14.46 -15.19 11.19
CA PHE A 145 -15.80 -15.55 10.78
C PHE A 145 -16.69 -15.81 12.00
N ARG A 146 -17.78 -15.05 12.11
CA ARG A 146 -18.77 -15.18 13.20
C ARG A 146 -20.14 -14.80 12.66
N ASP A 147 -21.18 -15.47 13.15
CA ASP A 147 -22.58 -15.17 12.81
C ASP A 147 -22.84 -15.12 11.29
N ASP A 148 -22.23 -16.04 10.54
CA ASP A 148 -22.29 -16.09 9.07
C ASP A 148 -21.72 -14.84 8.35
N GLY A 149 -20.81 -14.11 8.99
CA GLY A 149 -20.21 -12.90 8.46
C GLY A 149 -18.71 -12.76 8.72
N PHE A 150 -18.06 -11.91 7.93
CA PHE A 150 -16.67 -11.49 8.10
C PHE A 150 -16.48 -10.07 7.61
N ALA A 151 -15.31 -9.48 7.91
CA ALA A 151 -14.97 -8.16 7.39
C ALA A 151 -13.52 -8.12 6.88
N VAL A 152 -13.31 -7.25 5.90
CA VAL A 152 -12.02 -7.04 5.24
C VAL A 152 -11.70 -5.55 5.24
N ARG A 153 -10.48 -5.21 5.65
CA ARG A 153 -9.89 -3.89 5.51
C ARG A 153 -9.14 -3.82 4.18
N CYS A 154 -9.39 -2.76 3.41
CA CYS A 154 -8.67 -2.40 2.20
C CYS A 154 -7.85 -1.15 2.48
N ASP A 155 -6.53 -1.24 2.34
CA ASP A 155 -5.62 -0.11 2.37
C ASP A 155 -5.12 0.16 0.93
N ILE A 156 -5.15 1.43 0.53
CA ILE A 156 -4.78 1.89 -0.81
C ILE A 156 -3.68 2.93 -0.71
N THR A 157 -2.59 2.70 -1.44
CA THR A 157 -1.47 3.63 -1.56
C THR A 157 -1.18 3.90 -3.01
N VAL A 158 -1.36 5.15 -3.45
CA VAL A 158 -0.96 5.60 -4.78
C VAL A 158 0.53 5.95 -4.76
N ILE A 159 1.29 5.35 -5.66
CA ILE A 159 2.75 5.52 -5.77
C ILE A 159 3.03 6.49 -6.93
N GLY A 160 3.68 7.60 -6.60
CA GLY A 160 4.11 8.63 -7.54
C GLY A 160 5.63 8.70 -7.68
N LYS A 161 6.08 9.62 -8.54
CA LYS A 161 7.49 9.95 -8.76
C LYS A 161 7.68 11.45 -8.59
N ALA A 162 8.56 11.84 -7.68
CA ALA A 162 9.07 13.21 -7.58
C ALA A 162 10.48 13.27 -8.17
N ALA A 163 10.77 14.32 -8.93
CA ALA A 163 12.11 14.61 -9.43
C ALA A 163 12.43 16.06 -9.06
N GLU A 164 13.41 16.23 -8.17
CA GLU A 164 13.79 17.54 -7.66
C GLU A 164 15.27 17.77 -7.95
N LYS A 165 15.59 18.97 -8.43
CA LYS A 165 16.98 19.41 -8.54
C LYS A 165 17.43 19.84 -7.17
N ASP A 166 18.53 19.26 -6.69
CA ASP A 166 19.07 19.62 -5.40
C ASP A 166 19.63 21.06 -5.48
N PRO A 167 19.15 22.00 -4.64
CA PRO A 167 19.59 23.39 -4.72
C PRO A 167 21.07 23.54 -4.33
N VAL A 168 21.60 22.60 -3.53
CA VAL A 168 23.00 22.52 -3.13
C VAL A 168 23.41 21.05 -3.09
N VAL A 169 24.52 20.71 -3.74
CA VAL A 169 25.09 19.36 -3.73
C VAL A 169 25.66 19.04 -2.34
N GLN A 170 25.12 18.04 -1.65
CA GLN A 170 25.60 17.66 -0.32
C GLN A 170 26.86 16.78 -0.44
N ALA A 171 27.76 16.89 0.53
CA ALA A 171 28.98 16.08 0.58
C ALA A 171 28.71 14.56 0.60
N ARG A 172 27.58 14.13 1.18
CA ARG A 172 27.13 12.74 1.18
C ARG A 172 26.77 12.23 -0.22
N ASP A 173 26.25 13.10 -1.07
CA ASP A 173 25.82 12.74 -2.43
C ASP A 173 27.05 12.55 -3.32
N LEU A 174 28.02 13.46 -3.22
CA LEU A 174 29.33 13.34 -3.87
C LEU A 174 30.04 12.05 -3.45
N LYS A 175 30.04 11.74 -2.14
CA LYS A 175 30.63 10.50 -1.61
C LYS A 175 29.93 9.25 -2.18
N ARG A 176 28.60 9.25 -2.25
CA ARG A 176 27.81 8.13 -2.78
C ARG A 176 27.99 7.97 -4.30
N LEU A 177 28.19 9.07 -5.02
CA LEU A 177 28.45 9.10 -6.47
C LEU A 177 29.92 8.82 -6.83
N GLY A 178 30.81 8.67 -5.83
CA GLY A 178 32.25 8.45 -6.07
C GLY A 178 32.95 9.66 -6.70
N VAL A 179 32.36 10.85 -6.62
CA VAL A 179 32.92 12.08 -7.20
C VAL A 179 33.92 12.67 -6.20
N VAL A 180 35.20 12.68 -6.58
CA VAL A 180 36.29 13.28 -5.80
C VAL A 180 36.49 14.73 -6.27
N CYS A 181 36.41 15.72 -5.35
CA CYS A 181 36.80 17.11 -5.67
C CYS A 181 38.30 17.13 -5.98
N HIS A 182 38.66 17.46 -7.22
CA HIS A 182 40.05 17.68 -7.64
C HIS A 182 40.48 19.16 -7.49
N CYS A 183 39.64 20.03 -6.93
CA CYS A 183 39.98 21.43 -6.73
C CYS A 183 41.04 21.57 -5.64
N LYS A 184 42.05 22.41 -5.90
CA LYS A 184 43.12 22.75 -4.95
C LYS A 184 42.86 24.08 -4.23
N ASP A 185 41.69 24.68 -4.40
CA ASP A 185 41.36 25.98 -3.81
C ASP A 185 40.83 25.88 -2.37
N GLU A 186 41.01 26.96 -1.62
CA GLU A 186 40.57 27.11 -0.21
C GLU A 186 39.04 27.12 -0.08
N MET A 187 38.30 27.31 -1.18
CA MET A 187 36.85 27.31 -1.18
C MET A 187 36.29 25.87 -1.11
N CYS A 188 36.91 24.88 -1.78
CA CYS A 188 36.51 23.45 -1.67
C CYS A 188 36.67 22.94 -0.22
N LYS A 189 37.66 23.43 0.55
CA LYS A 189 37.89 23.00 1.95
C LYS A 189 36.74 23.35 2.91
N ARG A 190 36.03 24.47 2.70
CA ARG A 190 34.88 24.86 3.54
C ARG A 190 33.61 24.07 3.22
N HIS A 191 33.48 23.59 1.99
CA HIS A 191 32.39 22.69 1.60
C HIS A 191 32.67 21.22 1.97
N HIS A 192 33.94 20.84 2.18
CA HIS A 192 34.37 19.49 2.54
C HIS A 192 34.78 19.30 4.01
N SER A 193 34.81 20.36 4.83
CA SER A 193 35.07 20.24 6.26
C SER A 193 33.88 19.60 6.96
N GLY A 194 33.85 18.26 6.92
CA GLY A 194 32.82 17.44 7.53
C GLY A 194 32.78 17.64 9.05
N ALA A 195 31.59 17.96 9.56
CA ALA A 195 31.27 17.65 10.94
C ALA A 195 30.98 16.15 11.05
N ALA A 196 32.04 15.36 11.19
CA ALA A 196 31.95 14.05 11.82
C ALA A 196 31.66 14.28 13.31
N ARG A 197 30.40 14.19 13.71
CA ARG A 197 30.01 13.79 15.07
C ARG A 197 28.94 12.72 14.93
N GLY A 198 29.28 11.52 15.41
CA GLY A 198 28.36 10.42 15.44
C GLY A 198 27.14 10.76 16.30
N VAL A 199 26.01 10.14 15.96
CA VAL A 199 25.18 9.30 16.84
C VAL A 199 23.99 8.84 15.98
N MET A 200 23.70 7.53 16.10
CA MET A 200 22.50 6.78 15.72
C MET A 200 21.38 7.52 14.97
N TRP A 201 20.99 7.00 13.79
CA TRP A 201 19.73 6.25 13.61
C TRP A 201 19.40 6.13 12.10
N PHE A 202 19.50 4.94 11.54
CA PHE A 202 18.90 4.62 10.23
C PHE A 202 18.40 3.18 10.23
N ARG A 203 17.37 2.92 11.04
CA ARG A 203 16.37 1.86 10.81
C ARG A 203 15.05 2.31 11.44
N GLU A 204 14.45 3.39 10.96
CA GLU A 204 13.07 3.73 11.36
C GLU A 204 12.39 4.69 10.38
N ALA A 205 12.05 4.20 9.19
CA ALA A 205 11.05 4.86 8.34
C ALA A 205 10.25 3.89 7.45
N PHE A 206 10.51 2.57 7.52
CA PHE A 206 9.75 1.56 6.79
C PHE A 206 8.85 0.68 7.68
N VAL A 207 8.87 0.89 9.01
CA VAL A 207 8.08 0.09 9.96
C VAL A 207 7.01 0.93 10.68
N LYS A 208 7.08 2.27 10.65
CA LYS A 208 6.07 3.14 11.26
C LYS A 208 4.76 3.27 10.47
N PHE A 209 4.67 2.70 9.27
CA PHE A 209 3.42 2.66 8.50
C PHE A 209 2.56 1.41 8.77
N PHE A 210 3.07 0.40 9.48
CA PHE A 210 2.35 -0.88 9.68
C PHE A 210 1.71 -1.09 11.07
N LEU A 211 1.87 -0.17 12.02
CA LEU A 211 1.33 -0.33 13.39
C LEU A 211 0.50 0.86 13.89
N GLY A 212 -0.19 1.56 12.99
CA GLY A 212 -1.16 2.60 13.36
C GLY A 212 -2.55 2.04 13.63
N CYS A 213 -2.73 1.13 14.61
CA CYS A 213 -4.02 0.76 15.22
C CYS A 213 -3.81 -0.20 16.41
N PHE A 214 -3.16 0.27 17.49
CA PHE A 214 -3.37 -0.32 18.83
C PHE A 214 -3.37 0.82 19.84
N GLN A 215 -4.55 1.18 20.33
CA GLN A 215 -4.67 1.90 21.59
C GLN A 215 -4.26 0.93 22.70
N VAL A 216 -3.08 1.12 23.26
CA VAL A 216 -2.71 0.54 24.55
C VAL A 216 -3.34 1.45 25.61
N TYR A 217 -4.36 0.94 26.30
CA TYR A 217 -4.77 1.52 27.58
C TYR A 217 -3.70 1.16 28.61
N GLU A 218 -2.89 2.13 29.03
CA GLU A 218 -2.11 2.04 30.27
C GLU A 218 -3.05 2.31 31.44
N ASN A 219 -3.31 1.26 32.23
CA ASN A 219 -3.81 1.43 33.60
C ASN A 219 -2.61 1.54 34.53
N SER A 220 -2.57 2.59 35.35
CA SER A 220 -1.99 2.57 36.69
C SER A 220 -2.36 3.82 37.47
N PRO A 221 -2.26 3.80 38.81
CA PRO A 221 -1.98 2.67 39.69
C PRO A 221 -3.20 2.19 40.51
#